data_AF-A0A090W479-F1
#
_entry.id   AF-A0A090W479-F1
#
_cell.length_a   1.000
_cell.length_b   1.000
_cell.length_c   1.000
_cell.angle_alpha   90.00
_cell.angle_beta   90.00
_cell.angle_gamma   90.00
#
_symmetry.space_group_name_H-M   'P 1'
#
loop_
_entity.id
_entity.type
_entity.pdbx_description
1 polymer ?
#
loop_
_entity_poly.entity_id
_entity_poly.type
_entity_poly.pdbx_seq_one_letter_code
_entity_poly.pdbx_strand_id
1 'polypeptide(L)' 'MLSLTFNAPEESFNDPNEFLFAGKSVDDLYFAQHMNFKFFGMQPLPTFACFDVMKNPNIENDFKRLEAHLVTNFSE' A
#
# COMPACT_ATOMS: atom_id res chain seq x y z
N MET A 1 -8.75 3.12 4.04
CA MET A 1 -7.29 2.94 3.97
C MET A 1 -7.00 1.45 4.06
N LEU A 2 -6.17 0.92 3.16
CA LEU A 2 -5.49 -0.36 3.36
C LEU A 2 -4.10 -0.09 3.96
N SER A 3 -3.67 -0.91 4.93
CA SER A 3 -2.32 -0.87 5.51
C SER A 3 -1.69 -2.24 5.36
N LEU A 4 -0.67 -2.35 4.50
CA LEU A 4 -0.19 -3.62 3.96
C LEU A 4 1.33 -3.77 4.16
N THR A 5 1.79 -5.01 4.25
CA THR A 5 3.23 -5.35 4.36
C THR A 5 3.58 -6.38 3.30
N PHE A 6 4.60 -6.11 2.49
CA PHE A 6 5.05 -6.98 1.42
C PHE A 6 6.54 -7.28 1.55
N ASN A 7 6.92 -8.49 1.12
CA ASN A 7 8.32 -8.78 0.82
C ASN A 7 8.71 -8.43 -0.63
N ALA A 8 7.75 -8.06 -1.47
CA ALA A 8 8.07 -7.50 -2.78
C ALA A 8 8.72 -6.12 -2.57
N PRO A 9 9.73 -5.76 -3.38
CA PRO A 9 10.29 -4.41 -3.35
C PRO A 9 9.28 -3.40 -3.91
N GLU A 10 9.46 -2.13 -3.56
CA GLU A 10 8.56 -1.05 -3.98
C GLU A 10 8.51 -0.90 -5.52
N GLU A 11 9.66 -1.07 -6.18
CA GLU A 11 9.81 -0.99 -7.64
C GLU A 11 8.95 -2.00 -8.40
N SER A 12 8.60 -3.15 -7.79
CA SER A 12 7.71 -4.13 -8.39
C SER A 12 6.32 -3.56 -8.73
N PHE A 13 5.93 -2.43 -8.12
CA PHE A 13 4.67 -1.75 -8.38
C PHE A 13 4.89 -0.45 -9.16
N ASN A 14 3.93 -0.07 -9.98
CA ASN A 14 3.96 1.14 -10.80
C ASN A 14 5.09 1.24 -11.84
N ASP A 15 5.91 0.20 -12.03
CA ASP A 15 6.88 0.11 -13.13
C ASP A 15 6.35 -0.81 -14.26
N PRO A 16 6.08 -0.28 -15.46
CA PRO A 16 5.65 -1.07 -16.62
C PRO A 16 6.66 -2.13 -17.08
N ASN A 17 7.93 -1.97 -16.72
CA ASN A 17 9.00 -2.90 -17.10
C ASN A 17 9.11 -4.10 -16.14
N GLU A 18 8.45 -4.03 -14.98
CA GLU A 18 8.47 -5.11 -13.99
C GLU A 18 7.62 -6.30 -14.44
N PHE A 19 8.21 -7.50 -14.33
CA PHE A 19 7.62 -8.71 -14.89
C PHE A 19 6.28 -9.09 -14.26
N LEU A 20 6.19 -9.05 -12.92
CA LEU A 20 5.06 -9.65 -12.21
C LEU A 20 3.78 -8.81 -12.31
N PHE A 21 3.91 -7.50 -12.08
CA PHE A 21 2.76 -6.60 -12.00
C PHE A 21 2.62 -5.68 -13.21
N ALA A 22 3.65 -5.58 -14.08
CA ALA A 22 3.58 -4.88 -15.37
C ALA A 22 2.94 -3.48 -15.26
N GLY A 23 3.43 -2.67 -14.33
CA GLY A 23 2.95 -1.30 -14.09
C GLY A 23 1.72 -1.18 -13.20
N LYS A 24 1.16 -2.29 -12.69
CA LYS A 24 0.06 -2.25 -11.73
C LYS A 24 0.51 -1.68 -10.39
N SER A 25 -0.37 -0.89 -9.78
CA SER A 25 -0.19 -0.34 -8.45
C SER A 25 -0.56 -1.36 -7.36
N VAL A 26 -0.31 -1.02 -6.10
CA VAL A 26 -0.79 -1.79 -4.94
C VAL A 26 -2.33 -1.83 -4.90
N ASP A 27 -3.00 -0.74 -5.29
CA ASP A 27 -4.47 -0.69 -5.31
C ASP A 27 -5.07 -1.57 -6.42
N ASP A 28 -4.37 -1.72 -7.56
CA ASP A 28 -4.76 -2.68 -8.60
C ASP A 28 -4.66 -4.12 -8.12
N LEU A 29 -3.61 -4.44 -7.34
CA LEU A 29 -3.46 -5.76 -6.72
C LEU A 29 -4.62 -6.06 -5.76
N TYR A 30 -5.13 -5.05 -5.06
CA TYR A 30 -6.24 -5.16 -4.11
C TYR A 30 -7.58 -4.69 -4.68
N PHE A 31 -7.73 -4.64 -6.01
CA PHE A 31 -8.94 -4.15 -6.67
C PHE A 31 -10.23 -4.81 -6.15
N ALA A 32 -10.23 -6.14 -6.00
CA ALA A 32 -11.38 -6.88 -5.49
C ALA A 32 -11.78 -6.44 -4.07
N GLN A 33 -10.79 -6.15 -3.22
CA GLN A 33 -11.03 -5.68 -1.86
C GLN A 33 -11.62 -4.26 -1.86
N HIS A 34 -11.09 -3.37 -2.70
CA HIS A 34 -11.65 -2.03 -2.92
C HIS A 34 -13.09 -2.10 -3.43
N MET A 35 -13.41 -3.02 -4.34
CA MET A 35 -14.78 -3.18 -4.84
C MET A 35 -15.75 -3.65 -3.76
N ASN A 36 -15.33 -4.56 -2.88
CA ASN A 36 -16.14 -4.97 -1.74
C ASN A 36 -16.47 -3.78 -0.82
N PHE A 37 -15.49 -2.94 -0.48
CA PHE A 37 -15.73 -1.77 0.35
C PHE A 37 -16.60 -0.72 -0.34
N LYS A 38 -16.39 -0.52 -1.64
CA LYS A 38 -17.21 0.38 -2.45
C LYS A 38 -18.66 -0.09 -2.53
N PHE A 39 -18.91 -1.40 -2.58
CA PHE A 39 -20.25 -1.96 -2.54
C PHE A 39 -21.00 -1.59 -1.25
N PHE A 40 -20.30 -1.50 -0.12
CA PHE A 40 -20.85 -1.02 1.16
C PHE A 40 -20.91 0.51 1.28
N GLY A 41 -20.64 1.26 0.20
CA GLY A 41 -20.71 2.72 0.18
C GLY A 41 -19.51 3.43 0.80
N MET A 42 -18.43 2.70 1.12
CA MET A 42 -17.22 3.30 1.69
C MET A 42 -16.43 4.08 0.63
N GLN A 43 -15.69 5.10 1.07
CA GLN A 43 -14.74 5.83 0.23
C GLN A 43 -13.30 5.41 0.55
N PRO A 44 -12.43 5.25 -0.46
CA PRO A 44 -11.04 4.91 -0.23
C PRO A 44 -10.30 6.09 0.41
N LEU A 45 -9.35 5.76 1.27
CA LEU A 45 -8.28 6.67 1.72
C LEU A 45 -6.97 6.12 1.18
N PRO A 46 -5.94 6.97 0.95
CA PRO A 46 -4.64 6.55 0.43
C PRO A 46 -4.10 5.29 1.11
N THR A 47 -3.73 4.29 0.32
CA THR A 47 -3.17 3.03 0.81
C THR A 47 -1.77 3.26 1.36
N PHE A 48 -1.47 2.59 2.48
CA PHE A 48 -0.14 2.53 3.08
C PHE A 48 0.46 1.14 2.84
N ALA A 49 1.71 1.08 2.40
CA ALA A 49 2.42 -0.18 2.19
C ALA A 49 3.87 -0.09 2.69
N CYS A 50 4.34 -1.16 3.33
CA CYS A 50 5.76 -1.43 3.60
C CYS A 50 6.26 -2.49 2.63
N PHE A 51 7.49 -2.32 2.13
CA PHE A 51 8.10 -3.17 1.11
C PHE A 51 9.39 -3.80 1.64
N ASP A 52 9.79 -4.92 1.03
CA ASP A 52 11.00 -5.68 1.37
C ASP A 52 11.16 -6.05 2.86
N VAL A 53 10.03 -6.24 3.56
CA VAL A 53 10.01 -6.35 5.04
C VAL A 53 10.72 -7.58 5.61
N MET A 54 10.98 -8.63 4.80
CA MET A 54 11.73 -9.80 5.28
C MET A 54 13.21 -9.74 4.93
N LYS A 55 13.60 -9.23 3.75
CA LYS A 55 15.02 -9.20 3.34
C LYS A 55 15.74 -7.95 3.83
N ASN A 56 15.05 -6.82 3.92
CA ASN A 56 15.63 -5.54 4.33
C ASN A 56 14.66 -4.76 5.25
N PRO A 57 14.37 -5.28 6.46
CA PRO A 57 13.43 -4.64 7.37
C PRO A 57 13.92 -3.26 7.83
N ASN A 58 13.05 -2.25 7.75
CA ASN A 58 13.32 -0.89 8.24
C ASN A 58 12.23 -0.42 9.21
N ILE A 59 12.07 -1.17 10.29
CA ILE A 59 10.94 -1.10 11.23
C ILE A 59 10.74 0.32 11.80
N GLU A 60 11.80 0.97 12.28
CA GLU A 60 11.67 2.31 12.87
C GLU A 60 11.18 3.35 11.86
N ASN A 61 11.66 3.26 10.61
CA ASN A 61 11.23 4.17 9.56
C ASN A 61 9.80 3.86 9.09
N ASP A 62 9.43 2.57 9.04
CA ASP A 62 8.07 2.14 8.73
C ASP A 62 7.06 2.70 9.74
N PHE A 63 7.40 2.70 11.05
CA PHE A 63 6.58 3.35 12.07
C PHE A 63 6.46 4.87 11.85
N LYS A 64 7.56 5.57 11.56
CA LYS A 64 7.53 7.02 11.26
C LYS A 64 6.68 7.34 10.03
N ARG A 65 6.81 6.54 8.96
CA ARG A 65 6.00 6.66 7.74
C ARG A 65 4.51 6.42 8.05
N LEU A 66 4.20 5.38 8.82
CA LEU A 66 2.82 5.06 9.20
C LEU A 66 2.21 6.18 10.05
N GLU A 67 2.92 6.69 11.05
CA GLU A 67 2.47 7.80 11.88
C GLU A 67 2.16 9.05 11.03
N ALA A 68 3.07 9.44 10.14
CA ALA A 68 2.86 10.56 9.23
C ALA A 68 1.66 10.34 8.29
N HIS A 69 1.48 9.11 7.79
CA HIS A 69 0.36 8.72 6.93
C HIS A 69 -0.98 8.81 7.68
N LEU A 70 -1.01 8.37 8.95
CA LEU A 70 -2.19 8.46 9.80
C LEU A 70 -2.55 9.93 10.09
N VAL A 71 -1.59 10.75 10.50
CA VAL A 71 -1.82 12.18 10.76
C VAL A 71 -2.37 12.88 9.51
N THR A 72 -1.81 12.59 8.33
CA THR A 72 -2.24 13.24 7.07
C THR A 72 -3.66 12.87 6.65
N ASN A 73 -4.11 11.64 6.92
CA ASN A 73 -5.36 11.10 6.38
C ASN A 73 -6.51 11.00 7.40
N PHE A 74 -6.24 11.20 8.70
CA PHE A 74 -7.21 11.06 9.78
C PHE A 74 -7.20 12.22 10.78
N SER A 75 -6.51 13.33 10.49
CA SER A 75 -6.62 14.55 11.30
C SER A 75 -8.05 15.09 11.24
N GLU A 76 -8.69 15.21 12.41
CA GLU A 76 -10.04 15.77 12.61
C GLU A 76 -10.18 17.20 12.05
#